data_AF-A0A9Q9NC62-F1
#
_entry.id   AF-A0A9Q9NC62-F1
#
_cell.length_a   1.000
_cell.length_b   1.000
_cell.length_c   1.000
_cell.angle_alpha   90.00
_cell.angle_beta   90.00
_cell.angle_gamma   90.00
#
_symmetry.space_group_name_H-M   'P 1'
#
loop_
_entity.id
_entity.type
_entity.pdbx_description
1 polymer ?
#
loop_
_entity_poly.entity_id
_entity_poly.type
_entity_poly.pdbx_seq_one_letter_code
_entity_poly.pdbx_strand_id
1 'polypeptide(L)'
;MEQFLQRKHYLSYEAALDHGVTLGFTTRQGGVSPYPNNAFNMARYIDDMPENVTHHQNILAEEIGIPRNQWVFPIQMHGHEVVEVTRADRGKNIDRLSDDVLHGIDGMYTYDSDTVLTMCYADCVPIYFYSPKHHFIGLAHAGWRGTVQQIVNEMIGQFPYDLHDLYVVIGPATSNSYEINDDILSKFKNLPIDVTPMIDTRDLDRHGIDLKEINKYLCIHGGIPESNIYVTKHATSEELDRFFSYRIEKGKTGRMLAFISQSSEGAMNEDVS
;
A
#
# COMPACT_ATOMS: atom_id res chain seq x y z
N MET A 1 13.89 -12.70 -6.66
CA MET A 1 14.45 -11.54 -7.41
C MET A 1 13.58 -10.33 -7.09
N GLU A 2 14.11 -9.10 -7.11
CA GLU A 2 13.24 -7.91 -7.00
C GLU A 2 12.30 -7.87 -8.21
N GLN A 3 11.01 -7.61 -7.99
CA GLN A 3 9.98 -7.63 -9.03
C GLN A 3 9.36 -6.24 -9.27
N PHE A 4 9.58 -5.29 -8.37
CA PHE A 4 9.27 -3.89 -8.64
C PHE A 4 10.32 -3.29 -9.59
N LEU A 5 9.88 -2.91 -10.78
CA LEU A 5 10.73 -2.29 -11.81
C LEU A 5 10.52 -0.78 -11.86
N GLN A 6 11.62 -0.03 -11.94
CA GLN A 6 11.58 1.42 -12.02
C GLN A 6 10.99 1.89 -13.36
N ARG A 7 9.88 2.62 -13.27
CA ARG A 7 9.32 3.48 -14.32
C ARG A 7 9.72 4.93 -14.04
N LYS A 8 9.14 5.91 -14.72
CA LYS A 8 9.59 7.30 -14.58
C LYS A 8 9.34 7.86 -13.17
N HIS A 9 8.10 7.80 -12.67
CA HIS A 9 7.76 8.32 -11.33
C HIS A 9 7.25 7.24 -10.36
N TYR A 10 7.33 5.96 -10.74
CA TYR A 10 6.84 4.87 -9.89
C TYR A 10 7.59 3.57 -10.13
N LEU A 11 7.43 2.64 -9.19
CA LEU A 11 7.80 1.25 -9.30
C LEU A 11 6.59 0.44 -9.75
N SER A 12 6.73 -0.34 -10.81
CA SER A 12 5.70 -1.20 -11.37
C SER A 12 5.96 -2.65 -10.99
N TYR A 13 4.94 -3.37 -10.53
CA TYR A 13 5.04 -4.81 -10.30
C TYR A 13 4.52 -5.56 -11.53
N GLU A 14 5.42 -5.87 -12.44
CA GLU A 14 5.06 -6.36 -13.78
C GLU A 14 4.43 -7.75 -13.78
N ALA A 15 4.71 -8.58 -12.78
CA ALA A 15 4.15 -9.95 -12.70
C ALA A 15 2.62 -9.97 -12.59
N ALA A 16 2.00 -8.88 -12.12
CA ALA A 16 0.54 -8.77 -12.07
C ALA A 16 -0.08 -8.31 -13.40
N LEU A 17 0.70 -7.70 -14.31
CA LEU A 17 0.19 -7.19 -15.59
C LEU A 17 -0.28 -8.31 -16.51
N ASP A 18 0.39 -9.47 -16.47
CA ASP A 18 -0.01 -10.68 -17.21
C ASP A 18 -1.42 -11.17 -16.81
N HIS A 19 -1.91 -10.72 -15.65
CA HIS A 19 -3.23 -11.02 -15.12
C HIS A 19 -4.22 -9.84 -15.25
N GLY A 20 -3.90 -8.82 -16.03
CA GLY A 20 -4.72 -7.62 -16.18
C GLY A 20 -4.77 -6.74 -14.93
N VAL A 21 -3.84 -6.93 -13.99
CA VAL A 21 -3.76 -6.14 -12.75
C VAL A 21 -2.58 -5.17 -12.85
N THR A 22 -2.89 -3.88 -12.80
CA THR A 22 -1.90 -2.80 -12.70
C THR A 22 -1.69 -2.46 -11.24
N LEU A 23 -0.50 -2.72 -10.69
CA LEU A 23 -0.16 -2.32 -9.32
C LEU A 23 1.24 -1.72 -9.24
N GLY A 24 1.39 -0.69 -8.41
CA GLY A 24 2.62 0.06 -8.32
C GLY A 24 2.70 1.02 -7.14
N PHE A 25 3.87 1.63 -7.00
CA PHE A 25 4.21 2.50 -5.88
C PHE A 25 5.04 3.69 -6.36
N THR A 26 4.58 4.92 -6.16
CA THR A 26 5.30 6.11 -6.66
C THR A 26 6.65 6.31 -5.96
N THR A 27 7.59 6.92 -6.64
CA THR A 27 8.87 7.38 -6.08
C THR A 27 8.82 8.87 -5.83
N ARG A 28 9.79 9.40 -5.08
CA ARG A 28 9.82 10.82 -4.66
C ARG A 28 10.32 11.79 -5.73
N GLN A 29 10.90 11.31 -6.82
CA GLN A 29 11.65 12.14 -7.79
C GLN A 29 10.74 12.66 -8.90
N GLY A 30 11.12 13.77 -9.53
CA GLY A 30 10.51 14.24 -10.79
C GLY A 30 9.21 15.03 -10.61
N GLY A 31 8.99 15.62 -9.44
CA GLY A 31 7.82 16.45 -9.18
C GLY A 31 8.15 17.93 -9.03
N VAL A 32 7.22 18.67 -8.42
CA VAL A 32 7.28 20.13 -8.22
C VAL A 32 7.10 20.54 -6.75
N SER A 33 6.93 19.59 -5.83
CA SER A 33 6.80 19.88 -4.40
C SER A 33 8.14 20.25 -3.76
N PRO A 34 8.13 20.98 -2.62
CA PRO A 34 9.36 21.51 -2.01
C PRO A 34 10.05 20.57 -1.00
N TYR A 35 9.49 19.39 -0.69
CA TYR A 35 10.02 18.49 0.34
C TYR A 35 10.39 17.10 -0.22
N PRO A 36 11.62 16.87 -0.71
CA PRO A 36 12.72 17.81 -0.98
C PRO A 36 12.41 18.64 -2.24
N ASN A 37 13.30 19.50 -2.70
CA ASN A 37 13.04 20.25 -3.94
C ASN A 37 12.74 19.31 -5.13
N ASN A 38 11.72 19.68 -5.91
CA ASN A 38 11.24 18.93 -7.08
C ASN A 38 10.75 17.50 -6.73
N ALA A 39 10.07 17.39 -5.60
CA ALA A 39 9.53 16.11 -5.14
C ALA A 39 8.16 15.78 -5.71
N PHE A 40 7.89 14.50 -5.86
CA PHE A 40 6.65 13.93 -6.39
C PHE A 40 5.72 13.48 -5.26
N ASN A 41 5.21 14.46 -4.49
CA ASN A 41 4.29 14.20 -3.38
C ASN A 41 2.85 13.93 -3.87
N MET A 42 2.22 12.92 -3.27
CA MET A 42 0.84 12.51 -3.58
C MET A 42 -0.18 12.80 -2.48
N ALA A 43 0.27 13.23 -1.30
CA ALA A 43 -0.64 13.54 -0.19
C ALA A 43 -1.12 14.99 -0.20
N ARG A 44 -2.45 15.18 -0.07
CA ARG A 44 -3.10 16.49 0.07
C ARG A 44 -3.24 16.99 1.51
N TYR A 45 -3.01 16.11 2.48
CA TYR A 45 -3.20 16.42 3.91
C TYR A 45 -1.92 16.92 4.60
N ILE A 46 -0.85 17.16 3.84
CA ILE A 46 0.40 17.76 4.34
C ILE A 46 0.55 19.18 3.81
N ASP A 47 1.53 19.91 4.33
CA ASP A 47 1.85 21.27 3.88
C ASP A 47 2.45 21.24 2.47
N ASP A 48 1.62 21.26 1.44
CA ASP A 48 1.98 21.35 0.02
C ASP A 48 0.85 22.05 -0.73
N MET A 49 1.16 22.60 -1.91
CA MET A 49 0.14 23.23 -2.75
C MET A 49 -0.77 22.16 -3.38
N PRO A 50 -2.11 22.28 -3.26
CA PRO A 50 -3.04 21.34 -3.90
C PRO A 50 -2.84 21.19 -5.42
N GLU A 51 -2.34 22.23 -6.08
CA GLU A 51 -2.03 22.25 -7.51
C GLU A 51 -0.84 21.34 -7.84
N ASN A 52 0.17 21.27 -6.97
CA ASN A 52 1.31 20.35 -7.13
C ASN A 52 0.83 18.90 -7.10
N VAL A 53 0.01 18.55 -6.10
CA VAL A 53 -0.55 17.19 -5.97
C VAL A 53 -1.43 16.85 -7.18
N THR A 54 -2.26 17.80 -7.64
CA THR A 54 -3.10 17.64 -8.84
C THR A 54 -2.25 17.39 -10.09
N HIS A 55 -1.12 18.09 -10.22
CA HIS A 55 -0.16 17.93 -11.31
C HIS A 55 0.51 16.54 -11.28
N HIS A 56 0.96 16.08 -10.11
CA HIS A 56 1.54 14.73 -9.96
C HIS A 56 0.53 13.62 -10.26
N GLN A 57 -0.72 13.78 -9.82
CA GLN A 57 -1.80 12.86 -10.15
C GLN A 57 -2.06 12.80 -11.67
N ASN A 58 -1.98 13.92 -12.39
CA ASN A 58 -2.09 13.93 -13.86
C ASN A 58 -0.95 13.17 -14.52
N ILE A 59 0.30 13.43 -14.10
CA ILE A 59 1.49 12.74 -14.60
C ILE A 59 1.33 11.22 -14.42
N LEU A 60 0.99 10.79 -13.20
CA LEU A 60 0.84 9.36 -12.93
C LEU A 60 -0.33 8.76 -13.73
N ALA A 61 -1.46 9.45 -13.85
CA ALA A 61 -2.61 8.99 -14.64
C ALA A 61 -2.26 8.80 -16.13
N GLU A 62 -1.46 9.70 -16.71
CA GLU A 62 -0.93 9.53 -18.07
C GLU A 62 0.02 8.34 -18.17
N GLU A 63 0.91 8.16 -17.18
CA GLU A 63 1.90 7.08 -17.19
C GLU A 63 1.29 5.68 -17.04
N ILE A 64 0.26 5.53 -16.20
CA ILE A 64 -0.43 4.25 -16.00
C ILE A 64 -1.59 4.04 -16.98
N GLY A 65 -1.95 5.05 -17.77
CA GLY A 65 -3.06 4.98 -18.74
C GLY A 65 -4.45 4.94 -18.11
N ILE A 66 -4.60 5.31 -16.83
CA ILE A 66 -5.86 5.25 -16.10
C ILE A 66 -6.24 6.66 -15.62
N PRO A 67 -7.38 7.23 -16.06
CA PRO A 67 -7.74 8.59 -15.73
C PRO A 67 -8.04 8.74 -14.24
N ARG A 68 -7.65 9.89 -13.68
CA ARG A 68 -7.80 10.18 -12.24
C ARG A 68 -9.23 9.99 -11.77
N ASN A 69 -10.25 10.30 -12.58
CA ASN A 69 -11.65 10.14 -12.18
C ASN A 69 -12.07 8.70 -11.87
N GLN A 70 -11.21 7.69 -12.08
CA GLN A 70 -11.40 6.30 -11.67
C GLN A 70 -10.73 5.97 -10.33
N TRP A 71 -9.98 6.89 -9.72
CA TRP A 71 -9.25 6.66 -8.49
C TRP A 71 -10.13 6.88 -7.27
N VAL A 72 -9.76 6.26 -6.16
CA VAL A 72 -10.43 6.42 -4.86
C VAL A 72 -9.38 6.61 -3.78
N PHE A 73 -9.52 7.68 -3.00
CA PHE A 73 -8.65 7.96 -1.84
C PHE A 73 -9.44 7.84 -0.52
N PRO A 74 -8.93 7.08 0.46
CA PRO A 74 -9.41 7.13 1.83
C PRO A 74 -8.68 8.21 2.63
N ILE A 75 -9.20 8.51 3.82
CA ILE A 75 -8.48 9.27 4.85
C ILE A 75 -7.98 8.29 5.91
N GLN A 76 -6.69 7.96 5.82
CA GLN A 76 -6.00 6.96 6.66
C GLN A 76 -5.81 7.46 8.10
N MET A 77 -6.15 6.64 9.09
CA MET A 77 -6.01 6.98 10.52
C MET A 77 -5.15 5.98 11.29
N HIS A 78 -4.43 5.10 10.58
CA HIS A 78 -3.61 4.02 11.13
C HIS A 78 -4.45 3.02 11.95
N GLY A 79 -5.71 2.81 11.54
CA GLY A 79 -6.62 1.81 12.08
C GLY A 79 -6.55 0.48 11.33
N HIS A 80 -7.65 -0.27 11.35
CA HIS A 80 -7.84 -1.55 10.67
C HIS A 80 -9.17 -1.62 9.91
N GLU A 81 -9.90 -0.50 9.81
CA GLU A 81 -11.19 -0.47 9.12
C GLU A 81 -10.99 -0.71 7.62
N VAL A 82 -11.73 -1.68 7.09
CA VAL A 82 -11.72 -2.09 5.69
C VAL A 82 -13.09 -1.81 5.09
N VAL A 83 -13.14 -1.29 3.86
CA VAL A 83 -14.40 -1.01 3.17
C VAL A 83 -14.38 -1.47 1.72
N GLU A 84 -15.53 -1.95 1.24
CA GLU A 84 -15.75 -2.13 -0.19
C GLU A 84 -15.91 -0.77 -0.85
N VAL A 85 -15.21 -0.56 -1.95
CA VAL A 85 -15.46 0.57 -2.86
C VAL A 85 -16.00 0.04 -4.18
N THR A 86 -16.87 0.82 -4.79
CA THR A 86 -17.54 0.49 -6.05
C THR A 86 -17.27 1.58 -7.08
N ARG A 87 -17.79 1.40 -8.31
CA ARG A 87 -17.74 2.45 -9.35
C ARG A 87 -18.33 3.78 -8.89
N ALA A 88 -19.28 3.77 -7.94
CA ALA A 88 -19.89 4.99 -7.40
C ALA A 88 -18.93 5.80 -6.50
N ASP A 89 -17.84 5.17 -6.04
CA ASP A 89 -16.85 5.80 -5.17
C ASP A 89 -15.71 6.47 -5.93
N ARG A 90 -15.63 6.24 -7.24
CA ARG A 90 -14.64 6.84 -8.14
C ARG A 90 -14.70 8.37 -8.07
N GLY A 91 -13.53 9.00 -7.98
CA GLY A 91 -13.43 10.45 -7.86
C GLY A 91 -13.46 10.97 -6.41
N LYS A 92 -13.78 10.13 -5.42
CA LYS A 92 -13.80 10.54 -4.02
C LYS A 92 -12.41 10.90 -3.53
N ASN A 93 -12.35 12.04 -2.83
CA ASN A 93 -11.14 12.60 -2.21
C ASN A 93 -9.98 12.91 -3.18
N ILE A 94 -10.23 12.98 -4.49
CA ILE A 94 -9.18 13.24 -5.49
C ILE A 94 -8.77 14.70 -5.54
N ASP A 95 -9.72 15.62 -5.70
CA ASP A 95 -9.43 17.06 -5.86
C ASP A 95 -9.48 17.79 -4.51
N ARG A 96 -10.31 17.30 -3.58
CA ARG A 96 -10.50 17.85 -2.24
C ARG A 96 -10.86 16.74 -1.26
N LEU A 97 -10.23 16.75 -0.09
CA LEU A 97 -10.57 15.84 1.00
C LEU A 97 -11.91 16.22 1.65
N SER A 98 -12.68 15.21 2.04
CA SER A 98 -13.96 15.37 2.74
C SER A 98 -13.99 14.51 3.98
N ASP A 99 -14.20 15.13 5.15
CA ASP A 99 -14.16 14.43 6.45
C ASP A 99 -15.25 13.35 6.60
N ASP A 100 -16.34 13.44 5.83
CA ASP A 100 -17.45 12.48 5.91
C ASP A 100 -17.31 11.26 4.98
N VAL A 101 -16.28 11.21 4.12
CA VAL A 101 -16.18 10.23 3.03
C VAL A 101 -14.91 9.41 3.14
N LEU A 102 -15.06 8.09 3.31
CA LEU A 102 -13.96 7.14 3.45
C LEU A 102 -12.97 7.54 4.56
N HIS A 103 -13.48 8.10 5.65
CA HIS A 103 -12.68 8.55 6.78
C HIS A 103 -12.38 7.43 7.77
N GLY A 104 -11.13 7.34 8.23
CA GLY A 104 -10.67 6.29 9.13
C GLY A 104 -10.46 4.94 8.45
N ILE A 105 -10.44 4.93 7.11
CA ILE A 105 -10.28 3.72 6.31
C ILE A 105 -8.80 3.50 6.02
N ASP A 106 -8.28 2.37 6.44
CA ASP A 106 -6.90 1.94 6.21
C ASP A 106 -6.83 0.69 5.30
N GLY A 107 -7.97 0.10 4.93
CA GLY A 107 -8.10 -0.95 3.93
C GLY A 107 -9.23 -0.67 2.95
N MET A 108 -9.01 -0.90 1.66
CA MET A 108 -10.07 -0.85 0.64
C MET A 108 -9.99 -2.08 -0.24
N TYR A 109 -11.13 -2.57 -0.68
CA TYR A 109 -11.20 -3.61 -1.71
C TYR A 109 -12.31 -3.32 -2.72
N THR A 110 -12.25 -3.96 -3.88
CA THR A 110 -13.31 -3.88 -4.88
C THR A 110 -13.32 -5.12 -5.76
N TYR A 111 -14.50 -5.41 -6.29
CA TYR A 111 -14.72 -6.35 -7.39
C TYR A 111 -14.91 -5.66 -8.74
N ASP A 112 -14.98 -4.32 -8.75
CA ASP A 112 -15.24 -3.53 -9.95
C ASP A 112 -13.93 -3.26 -10.72
N SER A 113 -13.87 -3.75 -11.96
CA SER A 113 -12.81 -3.37 -12.91
C SER A 113 -12.80 -1.88 -13.18
N ASP A 114 -11.63 -1.34 -13.53
CA ASP A 114 -11.38 0.07 -13.88
C ASP A 114 -11.63 1.04 -12.70
N THR A 115 -11.46 0.56 -11.47
CA THR A 115 -11.42 1.34 -10.24
C THR A 115 -10.01 1.26 -9.66
N VAL A 116 -9.37 2.41 -9.41
CA VAL A 116 -8.01 2.45 -8.84
C VAL A 116 -8.10 2.69 -7.34
N LEU A 117 -7.72 1.68 -6.56
CA LEU A 117 -7.53 1.83 -5.12
C LEU A 117 -6.22 2.55 -4.88
N THR A 118 -6.23 3.62 -4.08
CA THR A 118 -5.02 4.39 -3.80
C THR A 118 -4.87 4.69 -2.31
N MET A 119 -3.63 4.68 -1.81
CA MET A 119 -3.31 5.06 -0.43
C MET A 119 -1.92 5.70 -0.34
N CYS A 120 -1.74 6.62 0.60
CA CYS A 120 -0.49 7.36 0.77
C CYS A 120 0.42 6.72 1.82
N TYR A 121 1.73 6.69 1.57
CA TYR A 121 2.72 6.04 2.43
C TYR A 121 3.97 6.89 2.61
N ALA A 122 4.51 6.84 3.83
CA ALA A 122 5.91 7.10 4.14
C ALA A 122 6.23 6.21 5.35
N ASP A 123 7.05 5.18 5.15
CA ASP A 123 7.42 4.12 6.08
C ASP A 123 6.40 2.98 6.34
N CYS A 124 5.09 3.25 6.39
CA CYS A 124 4.09 2.18 6.62
C CYS A 124 4.07 1.16 5.46
N VAL A 125 3.55 -0.05 5.71
CA VAL A 125 3.59 -1.16 4.74
C VAL A 125 2.38 -1.13 3.80
N PRO A 126 2.55 -0.93 2.48
CA PRO A 126 1.50 -1.17 1.51
C PRO A 126 1.35 -2.68 1.28
N ILE A 127 0.15 -3.21 1.48
CA ILE A 127 -0.18 -4.62 1.22
C ILE A 127 -1.24 -4.65 0.13
N TYR A 128 -0.87 -5.16 -1.03
CA TYR A 128 -1.77 -5.35 -2.16
C TYR A 128 -2.29 -6.77 -2.13
N PHE A 129 -3.59 -6.93 -2.37
CA PHE A 129 -4.26 -8.20 -2.53
C PHE A 129 -4.86 -8.24 -3.92
N TYR A 130 -4.75 -9.36 -4.63
CA TYR A 130 -5.48 -9.51 -5.89
C TYR A 130 -5.80 -10.98 -6.18
N SER A 131 -6.94 -11.18 -6.85
CA SER A 131 -7.32 -12.47 -7.41
C SER A 131 -7.86 -12.23 -8.82
N PRO A 132 -7.10 -12.58 -9.87
CA PRO A 132 -7.52 -12.37 -11.25
C PRO A 132 -8.84 -13.07 -11.56
N LYS A 133 -8.93 -14.34 -11.15
CA LYS A 133 -10.09 -15.24 -11.32
C LYS A 133 -11.38 -14.70 -10.73
N HIS A 134 -11.30 -14.02 -9.59
CA HIS A 134 -12.47 -13.52 -8.86
C HIS A 134 -12.68 -12.02 -9.02
N HIS A 135 -11.92 -11.37 -9.92
CA HIS A 135 -11.93 -9.92 -10.12
C HIS A 135 -11.75 -9.09 -8.84
N PHE A 136 -11.03 -9.63 -7.86
CA PHE A 136 -10.82 -8.98 -6.58
C PHE A 136 -9.50 -8.23 -6.58
N ILE A 137 -9.51 -6.98 -6.14
CA ILE A 137 -8.31 -6.25 -5.73
C ILE A 137 -8.52 -5.60 -4.36
N GLY A 138 -7.44 -5.49 -3.60
CA GLY A 138 -7.42 -4.86 -2.29
C GLY A 138 -6.11 -4.13 -2.04
N LEU A 139 -6.17 -3.08 -1.23
CA LEU A 139 -5.03 -2.30 -0.80
C LEU A 139 -5.19 -1.95 0.68
N ALA A 140 -4.17 -2.24 1.47
CA ALA A 140 -4.15 -1.95 2.89
C ALA A 140 -2.91 -1.15 3.31
N HIS A 141 -3.11 -0.25 4.27
CA HIS A 141 -2.10 0.56 4.93
C HIS A 141 -1.76 -0.03 6.30
N ALA A 142 -0.72 -0.86 6.35
CA ALA A 142 -0.28 -1.53 7.56
C ALA A 142 0.91 -0.80 8.21
N GLY A 143 0.61 0.23 8.99
CA GLY A 143 1.52 0.70 10.02
C GLY A 143 1.59 -0.27 11.21
N TRP A 144 2.40 0.03 12.23
CA TRP A 144 2.46 -0.83 13.42
C TRP A 144 1.08 -1.00 14.10
N ARG A 145 0.25 0.05 14.12
CA ARG A 145 -1.11 0.01 14.69
C ARG A 145 -2.05 -0.91 13.91
N GLY A 146 -2.14 -0.72 12.59
CA GLY A 146 -2.93 -1.60 11.72
C GLY A 146 -2.45 -3.05 11.76
N THR A 147 -1.13 -3.26 11.86
CA THR A 147 -0.55 -4.61 12.00
C THR A 147 -1.00 -5.29 13.30
N VAL A 148 -0.90 -4.63 14.46
CA VAL A 148 -1.36 -5.22 15.74
C VAL A 148 -2.88 -5.38 15.81
N GLN A 149 -3.61 -4.56 15.05
CA GLN A 149 -5.07 -4.68 14.87
C GLN A 149 -5.45 -5.68 13.77
N GLN A 150 -4.48 -6.40 13.19
CA GLN A 150 -4.69 -7.47 12.21
C GLN A 150 -5.45 -7.05 10.96
N ILE A 151 -5.14 -5.86 10.40
CA ILE A 151 -5.74 -5.39 9.14
C ILE A 151 -5.60 -6.40 7.98
N VAL A 152 -4.55 -7.23 7.97
CA VAL A 152 -4.40 -8.35 7.03
C VAL A 152 -5.57 -9.34 7.15
N ASN A 153 -5.98 -9.70 8.36
CA ASN A 153 -7.09 -10.63 8.57
C ASN A 153 -8.41 -10.00 8.16
N GLU A 154 -8.59 -8.70 8.41
CA GLU A 154 -9.78 -7.96 7.96
C GLU A 154 -9.89 -7.98 6.43
N MET A 155 -8.78 -7.74 5.70
CA MET A 155 -8.72 -7.84 4.24
C MET A 155 -9.00 -9.25 3.73
N ILE A 156 -8.42 -10.29 4.36
CA ILE A 156 -8.67 -11.69 4.03
C ILE A 156 -10.15 -12.03 4.22
N GLY A 157 -10.79 -11.50 5.27
CA GLY A 157 -12.21 -11.70 5.55
C GLY A 157 -13.15 -11.16 4.45
N GLN A 158 -12.67 -10.22 3.63
CA GLN A 158 -13.43 -9.67 2.48
C GLN A 158 -13.33 -10.54 1.22
N PHE A 159 -12.52 -11.59 1.24
CA PHE A 159 -12.35 -12.51 0.12
C PHE A 159 -12.98 -13.88 0.44
N PRO A 160 -14.23 -14.13 0.03
CA PRO A 160 -15.00 -15.31 0.44
C PRO A 160 -14.66 -16.58 -0.37
N TYR A 161 -13.62 -16.53 -1.22
CA TYR A 161 -13.22 -17.62 -2.11
C TYR A 161 -12.02 -18.40 -1.56
N ASP A 162 -11.52 -19.37 -2.33
CA ASP A 162 -10.34 -20.14 -1.96
C ASP A 162 -9.09 -19.25 -1.95
N LEU A 163 -8.41 -19.16 -0.79
CA LEU A 163 -7.21 -18.34 -0.61
C LEU A 163 -6.03 -18.79 -1.48
N HIS A 164 -6.08 -19.99 -2.10
CA HIS A 164 -5.13 -20.38 -3.14
C HIS A 164 -5.24 -19.53 -4.40
N ASP A 165 -6.40 -18.90 -4.64
CA ASP A 165 -6.62 -17.96 -5.74
C ASP A 165 -6.25 -16.51 -5.36
N LEU A 166 -5.83 -16.26 -4.11
CA LEU A 166 -5.47 -14.93 -3.61
C LEU A 166 -3.95 -14.74 -3.61
N TYR A 167 -3.50 -13.66 -4.25
CA TYR A 167 -2.11 -13.25 -4.31
C TYR A 167 -1.90 -11.99 -3.46
N VAL A 168 -0.74 -11.92 -2.80
CA VAL A 168 -0.36 -10.79 -1.95
C VAL A 168 0.99 -10.25 -2.37
N VAL A 169 1.06 -8.93 -2.49
CA VAL A 169 2.32 -8.20 -2.68
C VAL A 169 2.50 -7.28 -1.48
N ILE A 170 3.64 -7.38 -0.81
CA ILE A 170 4.06 -6.48 0.25
C ILE A 170 5.08 -5.52 -0.35
N GLY A 171 4.68 -4.26 -0.49
CA GLY A 171 5.45 -3.23 -1.19
C GLY A 171 6.44 -2.45 -0.31
N PRO A 172 7.04 -1.38 -0.87
CA PRO A 172 8.10 -0.63 -0.19
C PRO A 172 7.62 -0.03 1.12
N ALA A 173 8.37 -0.29 2.19
CA ALA A 173 8.09 0.17 3.55
C ALA A 173 9.41 0.43 4.29
N THR A 174 9.36 0.88 5.54
CA THR A 174 10.56 0.92 6.38
C THR A 174 11.10 -0.50 6.61
N SER A 175 12.43 -0.62 6.77
CA SER A 175 13.05 -1.85 7.26
C SER A 175 12.95 -1.95 8.79
N ASN A 176 13.64 -2.93 9.38
CA ASN A 176 13.85 -3.04 10.82
C ASN A 176 14.57 -1.81 11.44
N SER A 177 14.99 -0.83 10.65
CA SER A 177 15.37 0.51 11.13
C SER A 177 14.24 1.23 11.88
N TYR A 178 12.99 0.81 11.70
CA TYR A 178 11.87 1.29 12.51
C TYR A 178 12.00 0.82 13.95
N GLU A 179 12.24 1.77 14.85
CA GLU A 179 12.46 1.51 16.26
C GLU A 179 11.19 1.74 17.08
N ILE A 180 10.85 0.74 17.89
CA ILE A 180 9.75 0.75 18.85
C ILE A 180 10.29 0.55 20.27
N ASN A 181 9.48 0.95 21.24
CA ASN A 181 9.74 0.77 22.67
C ASN A 181 9.03 -0.48 23.21
N ASP A 182 9.27 -0.84 24.48
CA ASP A 182 8.71 -2.00 25.15
C ASP A 182 7.16 -1.98 25.16
N ASP A 183 6.57 -0.81 25.33
CA ASP A 183 5.11 -0.61 25.31
C ASP A 183 4.51 -1.03 23.97
N ILE A 184 5.11 -0.61 22.86
CA ILE A 184 4.66 -0.99 21.52
C ILE A 184 4.98 -2.47 21.26
N LEU A 185 6.18 -2.94 21.63
CA LEU A 185 6.59 -4.34 21.45
C LEU A 185 5.62 -5.30 22.15
N SER A 186 5.15 -4.96 23.34
CA SER A 186 4.21 -5.78 24.11
C SER A 186 2.91 -6.06 23.35
N LYS A 187 2.47 -5.14 22.48
CA LYS A 187 1.23 -5.27 21.69
C LYS A 187 1.35 -6.35 20.62
N PHE A 188 2.55 -6.58 20.08
CA PHE A 188 2.78 -7.62 19.08
C PHE A 188 2.71 -9.03 19.65
N LYS A 189 2.88 -9.21 20.97
CA LYS A 189 2.77 -10.52 21.64
C LYS A 189 1.37 -11.15 21.54
N ASN A 190 0.35 -10.34 21.23
CA ASN A 190 -1.03 -10.81 21.09
C ASN A 190 -1.36 -11.25 19.66
N LEU A 191 -0.42 -11.13 18.71
CA LEU A 191 -0.62 -11.63 17.36
C LEU A 191 -0.62 -13.16 17.35
N PRO A 192 -1.32 -13.79 16.40
CA PRO A 192 -1.42 -15.25 16.33
C PRO A 192 -0.18 -15.92 15.73
N ILE A 193 0.93 -15.20 15.62
CA ILE A 193 2.22 -15.64 15.06
C ILE A 193 3.35 -15.33 16.03
N ASP A 194 4.43 -16.12 15.96
CA ASP A 194 5.66 -15.78 16.68
C ASP A 194 6.40 -14.67 15.93
N VAL A 195 6.39 -13.46 16.51
CA VAL A 195 7.07 -12.29 15.95
C VAL A 195 8.54 -12.20 16.37
N THR A 196 9.00 -13.05 17.28
CA THR A 196 10.37 -12.98 17.84
C THR A 196 11.47 -12.92 16.76
N PRO A 197 11.38 -13.68 15.65
CA PRO A 197 12.39 -13.60 14.58
C PRO A 197 12.45 -12.24 13.85
N MET A 198 11.40 -11.43 13.95
CA MET A 198 11.27 -10.12 13.28
C MET A 198 11.62 -8.94 14.21
N ILE A 199 12.08 -9.24 15.44
CA ILE A 199 12.46 -8.24 16.44
C ILE A 199 13.98 -8.25 16.63
N ASP A 200 14.59 -7.08 16.46
CA ASP A 200 16.01 -6.82 16.71
C ASP A 200 16.15 -5.97 17.99
N THR A 201 16.42 -6.60 19.13
CA THR A 201 16.60 -5.88 20.41
C THR A 201 17.99 -5.25 20.46
N ARG A 202 18.04 -3.91 20.48
CA ARG A 202 19.28 -3.13 20.37
C ARG A 202 19.76 -2.57 21.69
N ASP A 203 18.83 -2.21 22.57
CA ASP A 203 19.10 -1.64 23.90
C ASP A 203 17.88 -1.86 24.81
N LEU A 204 17.97 -1.39 26.06
CA LEU A 204 16.80 -1.25 26.93
C LEU A 204 15.76 -0.35 26.26
N ASP A 205 14.52 -0.82 26.16
CA ASP A 205 13.38 -0.09 25.57
C ASP A 205 13.57 0.32 24.09
N ARG A 206 14.46 -0.36 23.35
CA ARG A 206 14.75 -0.05 21.94
C ARG A 206 14.85 -1.31 21.08
N HIS A 207 13.88 -1.46 20.17
CA HIS A 207 13.76 -2.64 19.31
C HIS A 207 13.50 -2.24 17.86
N GLY A 208 14.29 -2.77 16.93
CA GLY A 208 13.95 -2.78 15.52
C GLY A 208 12.85 -3.80 15.24
N ILE A 209 11.91 -3.47 14.35
CA ILE A 209 10.82 -4.37 13.97
C ILE A 209 10.64 -4.44 12.45
N ASP A 210 10.59 -5.65 11.91
CA ASP A 210 10.30 -5.86 10.49
C ASP A 210 8.79 -6.05 10.27
N LEU A 211 8.10 -4.95 9.97
CA LEU A 211 6.66 -4.97 9.70
C LEU A 211 6.31 -5.69 8.39
N LYS A 212 7.22 -5.77 7.41
CA LYS A 212 6.97 -6.48 6.15
C LYS A 212 6.88 -7.98 6.42
N GLU A 213 7.85 -8.52 7.15
CA GLU A 213 7.86 -9.93 7.54
C GLU A 213 6.68 -10.26 8.47
N ILE A 214 6.36 -9.42 9.46
CA ILE A 214 5.20 -9.67 10.33
C ILE A 214 3.91 -9.79 9.52
N ASN A 215 3.66 -8.86 8.59
CA ASN A 215 2.46 -8.93 7.74
C ASN A 215 2.49 -10.12 6.77
N LYS A 216 3.66 -10.55 6.28
CA LYS A 216 3.82 -11.80 5.52
C LYS A 216 3.35 -13.00 6.34
N TYR A 217 3.82 -13.13 7.57
CA TYR A 217 3.45 -14.25 8.43
C TYR A 217 1.99 -14.20 8.88
N LEU A 218 1.39 -13.00 9.02
CA LEU A 218 -0.06 -12.87 9.22
C LEU A 218 -0.84 -13.37 8.00
N CYS A 219 -0.39 -13.08 6.77
CA CYS A 219 -1.02 -13.60 5.56
C CYS A 219 -0.96 -15.15 5.51
N ILE A 220 0.20 -15.73 5.83
CA ILE A 220 0.38 -17.19 5.89
C ILE A 220 -0.52 -17.81 6.97
N HIS A 221 -0.55 -17.21 8.15
CA HIS A 221 -1.42 -17.65 9.24
C HIS A 221 -2.91 -17.58 8.85
N GLY A 222 -3.30 -16.54 8.10
CA GLY A 222 -4.65 -16.37 7.56
C GLY A 222 -5.03 -17.38 6.47
N GLY A 223 -4.08 -18.19 5.99
CA GLY A 223 -4.33 -19.28 5.05
C GLY A 223 -3.87 -19.02 3.60
N ILE A 224 -3.24 -17.88 3.32
CA ILE A 224 -2.69 -17.59 1.99
C ILE A 224 -1.41 -18.42 1.78
N PRO A 225 -1.29 -19.19 0.68
CA PRO A 225 -0.07 -19.96 0.41
C PRO A 225 1.16 -19.05 0.34
N GLU A 226 2.27 -19.46 0.97
CA GLU A 226 3.51 -18.67 0.94
C GLU A 226 4.00 -18.40 -0.50
N SER A 227 3.76 -19.33 -1.43
CA SER A 227 4.08 -19.16 -2.85
C SER A 227 3.32 -18.03 -3.54
N ASN A 228 2.19 -17.59 -2.97
CA ASN A 228 1.37 -16.50 -3.48
C ASN A 228 1.72 -15.14 -2.86
N ILE A 229 2.71 -15.11 -1.95
CA ILE A 229 3.10 -13.90 -1.23
C ILE A 229 4.48 -13.44 -1.72
N TYR A 230 4.53 -12.23 -2.27
CA TYR A 230 5.75 -11.57 -2.64
C TYR A 230 6.08 -10.44 -1.64
N VAL A 231 7.32 -10.36 -1.19
CA VAL A 231 7.81 -9.27 -0.33
C VAL A 231 8.97 -8.56 -1.02
N THR A 232 8.84 -7.25 -1.24
CA THR A 232 9.91 -6.44 -1.84
C THR A 232 11.07 -6.23 -0.87
N LYS A 233 12.27 -6.10 -1.44
CA LYS A 233 13.46 -5.74 -0.67
C LYS A 233 13.58 -4.24 -0.42
N HIS A 234 12.80 -3.42 -1.13
CA HIS A 234 12.87 -1.97 -1.00
C HIS A 234 12.60 -1.49 0.42
N ALA A 235 13.47 -0.61 0.91
CA ALA A 235 13.44 -0.05 2.24
C ALA A 235 13.42 1.48 2.17
N THR A 236 12.27 2.08 2.46
CA THR A 236 12.04 3.53 2.35
C THR A 236 12.99 4.37 3.20
N SER A 237 13.42 3.84 4.34
CA SER A 237 14.38 4.47 5.25
C SER A 237 15.84 4.37 4.80
N GLU A 238 16.16 3.49 3.85
CA GLU A 238 17.53 3.23 3.36
C GLU A 238 17.75 3.80 1.95
N GLU A 239 16.68 3.96 1.17
CA GLU A 239 16.69 4.44 -0.21
C GLU A 239 16.08 5.84 -0.32
N LEU A 240 16.61 6.81 0.43
CA LEU A 240 16.09 8.19 0.52
C LEU A 240 16.23 8.99 -0.77
N ASP A 241 17.06 8.54 -1.72
CA ASP A 241 17.09 9.08 -3.07
C ASP A 241 15.80 8.76 -3.82
N ARG A 242 15.14 7.64 -3.48
CA ARG A 242 13.97 7.12 -4.19
C ARG A 242 12.66 7.29 -3.43
N PHE A 243 12.66 7.22 -2.10
CA PHE A 243 11.44 7.24 -1.29
C PHE A 243 11.48 8.31 -0.20
N PHE A 244 10.30 8.82 0.16
CA PHE A 244 10.09 9.58 1.38
C PHE A 244 10.16 8.66 2.60
N SER A 245 10.73 9.15 3.70
CA SER A 245 10.69 8.46 4.99
C SER A 245 10.32 9.45 6.09
N TYR A 246 9.14 9.25 6.70
CA TYR A 246 8.63 10.13 7.75
C TYR A 246 9.57 10.11 8.96
N ARG A 247 10.08 8.92 9.32
CA ARG A 247 10.95 8.70 10.47
C ARG A 247 12.31 9.36 10.28
N ILE A 248 12.97 9.13 9.15
CA ILE A 248 14.31 9.67 8.90
C ILE A 248 14.26 11.19 8.67
N GLU A 249 13.23 11.68 7.97
CA GLU A 249 13.06 13.09 7.64
C GLU A 249 12.29 13.88 8.72
N LYS A 250 12.04 13.27 9.87
CA LYS A 250 11.45 13.89 11.07
C LYS A 250 10.12 14.61 10.77
N GLY A 251 9.30 13.98 9.94
CA GLY A 251 7.96 14.45 9.55
C GLY A 251 7.92 15.53 8.48
N LYS A 252 9.05 16.09 8.04
CA LYS A 252 9.11 17.09 6.96
C LYS A 252 9.32 16.43 5.61
N THR A 253 8.34 15.65 5.16
CA THR A 253 8.45 14.85 3.93
C THR A 253 7.11 14.63 3.25
N GLY A 254 7.17 14.32 1.94
CA GLY A 254 6.03 13.94 1.12
C GLY A 254 5.47 12.55 1.44
N ARG A 255 4.52 12.10 0.62
CA ARG A 255 4.03 10.70 0.63
C ARG A 255 4.11 10.11 -0.76
N MET A 256 4.55 8.86 -0.85
CA MET A 256 4.36 8.02 -2.01
C MET A 256 2.89 7.58 -2.09
N LEU A 257 2.47 7.13 -3.27
CA LEU A 257 1.16 6.54 -3.51
C LEU A 257 1.33 5.08 -3.89
N ALA A 258 0.71 4.18 -3.12
CA ALA A 258 0.43 2.84 -3.60
C ALA A 258 -0.86 2.88 -4.42
N PHE A 259 -0.89 2.15 -5.52
CA PHE A 259 -2.09 2.01 -6.35
C PHE A 259 -2.25 0.59 -6.88
N ILE A 260 -3.50 0.16 -7.03
CA ILE A 260 -3.86 -1.08 -7.70
C ILE A 260 -5.18 -0.93 -8.45
N SER A 261 -5.26 -1.53 -9.64
CA SER A 261 -6.44 -1.58 -10.49
C SER A 261 -6.44 -2.88 -11.27
N GLN A 262 -7.62 -3.37 -11.63
CA GLN A 262 -7.78 -4.50 -12.55
C GLN A 262 -8.58 -4.04 -13.77
N SER A 263 -8.11 -4.41 -14.97
CA SER A 263 -8.77 -4.04 -16.22
C SER A 263 -9.98 -4.92 -16.51
N SER A 264 -10.97 -4.34 -17.19
CA SER A 264 -12.12 -5.08 -17.72
C SER A 264 -11.76 -5.96 -18.92
N GLU A 265 -10.70 -5.61 -19.66
CA GLU A 265 -10.25 -6.33 -20.87
C GLU A 265 -9.60 -7.69 -20.57
N GLY A 266 -9.06 -7.91 -19.36
CA GLY A 266 -8.45 -9.18 -18.96
C GLY A 266 -9.44 -10.34 -18.78
N ALA A 267 -10.72 -10.04 -18.56
CA ALA A 267 -11.78 -11.05 -18.35
C ALA A 267 -12.12 -11.86 -19.61
N MET A 268 -11.82 -11.33 -20.81
CA MET A 268 -12.28 -11.93 -22.07
C MET A 268 -11.43 -13.09 -22.60
N ASN A 269 -10.28 -13.40 -21.97
CA ASN A 269 -9.34 -14.39 -22.49
C ASN A 269 -9.41 -15.77 -21.79
N GLU A 270 -10.18 -15.93 -20.71
CA GLU A 270 -10.30 -17.23 -20.00
C GLU A 270 -11.59 -18.00 -20.32
N ASP A 271 -12.59 -17.39 -20.96
CA ASP A 271 -13.84 -18.06 -21.36
C ASP A 271 -13.77 -18.75 -22.75
N VAL A 272 -12.56 -18.87 -23.32
CA VAL A 272 -12.33 -19.57 -24.61
C VAL A 272 -11.15 -20.54 -24.51
N SER A 273 -11.29 -21.58 -23.70
CA SER A 273 -10.48 -22.82 -23.86
C SER A 273 -11.23 -24.06 -23.38
#